data_AF-A0A0M8VYW9-F1
#
_entry.id   AF-A0A0M8VYW9-F1
#
_cell.length_a   1.000
_cell.length_b   1.000
_cell.length_c   1.000
_cell.angle_alpha   90.00
_cell.angle_beta   90.00
_cell.angle_gamma   90.00
#
_symmetry.space_group_name_H-M   'P 1'
#
loop_
_entity.id
_entity.type
_entity.pdbx_description
1 polymer ?
#
loop_
_entity_poly.entity_id
_entity_poly.type
_entity_poly.pdbx_seq_one_letter_code
_entity_poly.pdbx_strand_id
1 'polypeptide(L)'
;MYGMGAALTGVLAVSSCGGGNGAGGTSTLTPTAPATSNFSGTVPSGMSSWAESKKAEASASASAAASSASARASEFEASVSADTERARAEAQKQLAKVKGRGNATNDVSMTGVPLSQTNNVRALLVTMTNRTDKPASFAVQVDFSDSHGKVVETVVVGAQNVKPGQKAERYAISHKPPEPHLTAELAKAQRY
;
A
#
# COMPACT_ATOMS: atom_id res chain seq x y z
N MET A 1 45.44 -10.08 27.30
CA MET A 1 45.17 -8.62 27.27
C MET A 1 43.67 -8.46 27.10
N TYR A 2 42.90 -8.29 28.19
CA TYR A 2 42.41 -7.00 28.73
C TYR A 2 41.65 -6.17 27.67
N GLY A 3 40.39 -5.75 27.85
CA GLY A 3 39.52 -5.80 29.02
C GLY A 3 38.12 -5.22 28.76
N MET A 4 37.30 -5.24 29.84
CA MET A 4 36.11 -4.44 30.21
C MET A 4 35.27 -3.75 29.10
N GLY A 5 33.93 -3.80 29.08
CA GLY A 5 32.95 -3.98 30.16
C GLY A 5 31.99 -2.77 30.17
N ALA A 6 30.67 -3.00 30.24
CA ALA A 6 29.68 -2.16 30.94
C ALA A 6 28.26 -2.65 30.65
N ALA A 7 27.58 -3.11 31.71
CA ALA A 7 26.16 -3.40 31.74
C ALA A 7 25.32 -2.11 31.81
N LEU A 8 24.14 -2.11 31.20
CA LEU A 8 23.04 -1.23 31.59
C LEU A 8 21.77 -2.05 31.78
N THR A 9 21.58 -2.43 33.03
CA THR A 9 20.31 -2.82 33.64
C THR A 9 19.39 -1.59 33.63
N GLY A 10 18.23 -1.70 32.99
CA GLY A 10 17.20 -0.66 33.00
C GLY A 10 15.83 -1.32 33.11
N VAL A 11 15.36 -1.47 34.35
CA VAL A 11 14.07 -2.06 34.71
C VAL A 11 12.93 -1.26 34.09
N LEU A 12 12.09 -1.91 33.29
CA LEU A 12 10.79 -1.39 32.88
C LEU A 12 9.84 -1.47 34.09
N ALA A 13 9.76 -0.39 34.86
CA ALA A 13 8.69 -0.22 35.85
C ALA A 13 7.42 0.24 35.12
N VAL A 14 6.59 -0.71 34.73
CA VAL A 14 5.20 -0.45 34.35
C VAL A 14 4.40 -0.16 35.61
N SER A 15 4.13 1.11 35.89
CA SER A 15 3.17 1.47 36.94
C SER A 15 1.77 1.16 36.45
N SER A 16 1.24 0.01 36.86
CA SER A 16 -0.12 -0.44 36.55
C SER A 16 -1.16 0.45 37.22
N CYS A 17 -2.11 0.96 36.44
CA CYS A 17 -3.38 1.45 36.95
C CYS A 17 -4.27 0.24 37.26
N GLY A 18 -4.57 0.02 38.53
CA GLY A 18 -5.45 -1.06 38.98
C GLY A 18 -6.08 -0.68 40.32
N GLY A 19 -7.28 -0.09 40.26
CA GLY A 19 -8.09 0.20 41.43
C GLY A 19 -8.70 -1.07 42.03
N GLY A 20 -8.77 -1.12 43.36
CA GLY A 20 -9.47 -2.15 44.13
C GLY A 20 -9.56 -1.75 45.61
N ASN A 21 -10.79 -1.57 46.09
CA ASN A 21 -11.22 -0.88 47.31
C ASN A 21 -10.89 -1.54 48.66
N GLY A 22 -10.79 -0.68 49.69
CA GLY A 22 -11.17 -0.94 51.09
C GLY A 22 -9.98 -0.97 52.07
N ALA A 23 -9.92 -0.24 53.18
CA ALA A 23 -10.87 0.63 53.86
C ALA A 23 -10.08 1.50 54.87
N GLY A 24 -10.51 2.76 55.05
CA GLY A 24 -10.07 3.58 56.19
C GLY A 24 -10.00 5.10 55.93
N GLY A 25 -11.12 5.81 56.12
CA GLY A 25 -11.10 7.17 56.66
C GLY A 25 -11.14 8.37 55.70
N THR A 26 -12.34 8.67 55.18
CA THR A 26 -12.95 10.02 55.07
C THR A 26 -12.06 11.24 54.79
N SER A 27 -12.11 11.75 53.56
CA SER A 27 -12.57 13.13 53.27
C SER A 27 -12.86 13.28 51.78
N THR A 28 -14.12 13.54 51.48
CA THR A 28 -14.64 14.03 50.19
C THR A 28 -13.80 15.18 49.66
N LEU A 29 -13.21 15.05 48.48
CA LEU A 29 -12.84 16.22 47.67
C LEU A 29 -13.12 15.87 46.20
N THR A 30 -14.32 16.25 45.76
CA THR A 30 -14.57 16.78 44.41
C THR A 30 -13.31 17.39 43.80
N PRO A 31 -13.05 17.26 42.48
CA PRO A 31 -11.97 18.01 41.85
C PRO A 31 -12.31 19.50 41.93
N THR A 32 -11.93 20.11 43.05
CA THR A 32 -11.94 21.54 43.25
C THR A 32 -11.00 22.09 42.19
N ALA A 33 -11.53 22.96 41.32
CA ALA A 33 -10.71 23.74 40.41
C ALA A 33 -9.50 24.28 41.17
N PRO A 34 -8.28 24.27 40.59
CA PRO A 34 -7.12 24.79 41.29
C PRO A 34 -7.47 26.19 41.77
N ALA A 35 -7.25 26.44 43.06
CA ALA A 35 -7.50 27.73 43.68
C ALA A 35 -6.89 28.80 42.76
N THR A 36 -7.75 29.60 42.13
CA THR A 36 -7.35 30.84 41.47
C THR A 36 -7.03 31.83 42.57
N SER A 37 -5.98 31.52 43.35
CA SER A 37 -5.36 32.49 44.23
C SER A 37 -4.78 33.54 43.31
N ASN A 38 -5.49 34.67 43.31
CA ASN A 38 -5.25 35.91 42.63
C ASN A 38 -3.76 36.24 42.45
N PHE A 39 -3.13 35.73 41.38
CA PHE A 39 -1.88 36.25 40.87
C PHE A 39 -2.24 37.46 40.01
N SER A 40 -2.34 38.64 40.62
CA SER A 40 -2.26 39.92 39.89
C SER A 40 -0.83 40.23 39.43
N GLY A 41 -0.05 39.18 39.10
CA GLY A 41 1.22 39.30 38.42
C GLY A 41 1.09 38.55 37.11
N THR A 42 1.33 39.26 36.00
CA THR A 42 1.64 38.66 34.70
C THR A 42 2.45 37.39 34.92
N VAL A 43 1.95 36.23 34.45
CA VAL A 43 2.76 35.00 34.42
C VAL A 43 4.11 35.37 33.81
N PRO A 44 5.26 35.10 34.47
CA PRO A 44 6.54 35.47 33.90
C PRO A 44 6.59 34.87 32.50
N SER A 45 6.93 35.69 31.50
CA SER A 45 6.80 35.39 30.07
C SER A 45 7.46 34.07 29.65
N GLY A 46 8.32 33.49 30.50
CA GLY A 46 8.89 32.15 30.35
C GLY A 46 7.90 30.98 30.46
N MET A 47 6.84 31.06 31.29
CA MET A 47 5.92 29.93 31.50
C MET A 47 4.93 29.71 30.34
N SER A 48 4.41 30.79 29.75
CA SER A 48 3.62 30.72 28.50
C SER A 48 4.49 30.24 27.34
N SER A 49 5.72 30.75 27.26
CA SER A 49 6.71 30.33 26.25
C SER A 49 7.04 28.83 26.34
N TRP A 50 7.17 28.25 27.54
CA TRP A 50 7.37 26.80 27.69
C TRP A 50 6.15 25.97 27.29
N ALA A 51 4.93 26.42 27.61
CA ALA A 51 3.70 25.72 27.21
C ALA A 51 3.44 25.78 25.70
N GLU A 52 3.79 26.90 25.05
CA GLU A 52 3.75 27.05 23.59
C GLU A 52 4.86 26.24 22.90
N SER A 53 6.07 26.23 23.46
CA SER A 53 7.20 25.41 22.96
C SER A 53 6.87 23.93 23.00
N LYS A 54 6.26 23.42 24.08
CA LYS A 54 5.86 22.01 24.18
C LYS A 54 4.75 21.64 23.20
N LYS A 55 3.80 22.53 22.94
CA LYS A 55 2.78 22.33 21.90
C LYS A 55 3.38 22.36 20.50
N ALA A 56 4.34 23.23 20.24
CA ALA A 56 5.08 23.30 18.98
C ALA A 56 6.00 22.08 18.77
N GLU A 57 6.68 21.59 19.80
CA GLU A 57 7.46 20.36 19.78
C GLU A 57 6.58 19.13 19.53
N ALA A 58 5.40 19.07 20.16
CA ALA A 58 4.44 18.00 19.92
C ALA A 58 3.85 18.04 18.50
N SER A 59 3.51 19.23 17.99
CA SER A 59 3.01 19.38 16.62
C SER A 59 4.10 19.12 15.58
N ALA A 60 5.34 19.53 15.83
CA ALA A 60 6.49 19.25 14.99
C ALA A 60 6.83 17.75 14.99
N SER A 61 6.78 17.08 16.15
CA SER A 61 7.00 15.63 16.24
C SER A 61 5.89 14.85 15.55
N ALA A 62 4.63 15.26 15.71
CA ALA A 62 3.50 14.67 14.99
C ALA A 62 3.60 14.90 13.47
N SER A 63 4.00 16.10 13.05
CA SER A 63 4.20 16.44 11.62
C SER A 63 5.38 15.69 11.01
N ALA A 64 6.47 15.50 11.76
CA ALA A 64 7.61 14.70 11.35
C ALA A 64 7.24 13.22 11.20
N ALA A 65 6.49 12.66 12.15
CA ALA A 65 5.98 11.30 12.07
C ALA A 65 5.02 11.09 10.88
N ALA A 66 4.10 12.03 10.66
CA ALA A 66 3.19 12.02 9.51
C ALA A 66 3.95 12.15 8.19
N SER A 67 4.97 13.02 8.12
CA SER A 67 5.82 13.17 6.94
C SER A 67 6.66 11.94 6.67
N SER A 68 7.22 11.28 7.70
CA SER A 68 7.94 10.01 7.55
C SER A 68 7.02 8.87 7.10
N ALA A 69 5.79 8.80 7.62
CA ALA A 69 4.81 7.81 7.17
C ALA A 69 4.40 8.05 5.70
N SER A 70 4.16 9.31 5.34
CA SER A 70 3.84 9.69 3.95
C SER A 70 5.00 9.43 3.00
N ALA A 71 6.24 9.72 3.41
CA ALA A 71 7.43 9.44 2.62
C ALA A 71 7.57 7.94 2.36
N ARG A 72 7.39 7.10 3.39
CA ARG A 72 7.42 5.63 3.23
C ARG A 72 6.30 5.11 2.34
N ALA A 73 5.11 5.70 2.41
CA ALA A 73 4.02 5.37 1.52
C ALA A 73 4.37 5.72 0.07
N SER A 74 4.87 6.94 -0.19
CA SER A 74 5.34 7.37 -1.51
C SER A 74 6.48 6.50 -2.06
N GLU A 75 7.45 6.12 -1.23
CA GLU A 75 8.55 5.23 -1.60
C GLU A 75 8.04 3.84 -2.00
N PHE A 76 7.05 3.31 -1.27
CA PHE A 76 6.42 2.03 -1.59
C PHE A 76 5.61 2.11 -2.89
N GLU A 77 4.78 3.14 -3.05
CA GLU A 77 4.00 3.37 -4.27
C GLU A 77 4.90 3.55 -5.50
N ALA A 78 5.99 4.31 -5.37
CA ALA A 78 6.99 4.47 -6.41
C ALA A 78 7.67 3.14 -6.76
N SER A 79 7.98 2.32 -5.75
CA SER A 79 8.61 1.01 -5.95
C SER A 79 7.67 0.02 -6.66
N VAL A 80 6.38 -0.03 -6.26
CA VAL A 80 5.37 -0.88 -6.91
C VAL A 80 5.11 -0.45 -8.35
N SER A 81 5.05 0.86 -8.59
CA SER A 81 4.91 1.42 -9.94
C SER A 81 6.11 1.05 -10.79
N ALA A 82 7.33 1.18 -10.26
CA ALA A 82 8.55 0.78 -10.95
C ALA A 82 8.61 -0.72 -11.25
N ASP A 83 8.21 -1.58 -10.31
CA ASP A 83 8.13 -3.04 -10.51
C ASP A 83 7.10 -3.41 -11.59
N THR A 84 5.93 -2.78 -11.56
CA THR A 84 4.87 -3.00 -12.54
C THR A 84 5.32 -2.58 -13.95
N GLU A 85 5.95 -1.41 -14.08
CA GLU A 85 6.50 -0.94 -15.36
C GLU A 85 7.65 -1.82 -15.85
N ARG A 86 8.53 -2.28 -14.96
CA ARG A 86 9.57 -3.27 -15.29
C ARG A 86 8.95 -4.56 -15.83
N ALA A 87 7.98 -5.12 -15.11
CA ALA A 87 7.28 -6.34 -15.50
C ALA A 87 6.57 -6.17 -16.85
N ARG A 88 5.93 -5.02 -17.08
CA ARG A 88 5.29 -4.68 -18.36
C ARG A 88 6.31 -4.58 -19.49
N ALA A 89 7.42 -3.88 -19.29
CA ALA A 89 8.47 -3.74 -20.30
C ALA A 89 9.12 -5.08 -20.66
N GLU A 90 9.36 -5.94 -19.67
CA GLU A 90 9.85 -7.30 -19.89
C GLU A 90 8.82 -8.16 -20.61
N ALA A 91 7.55 -8.10 -20.20
CA ALA A 91 6.46 -8.80 -20.86
C ALA A 91 6.38 -8.43 -22.36
N GLN A 92 6.46 -7.13 -22.69
CA GLN A 92 6.49 -6.67 -24.08
C GLN A 92 7.67 -7.25 -24.86
N LYS A 93 8.88 -7.23 -24.27
CA LYS A 93 10.09 -7.81 -24.89
C LYS A 93 9.96 -9.30 -25.15
N GLN A 94 9.36 -10.04 -24.22
CA GLN A 94 9.16 -11.49 -24.42
C GLN A 94 8.09 -11.77 -25.46
N LEU A 95 6.96 -11.05 -25.44
CA LEU A 95 5.88 -11.19 -26.43
C LEU A 95 6.33 -10.85 -27.86
N ALA A 96 7.28 -9.93 -28.02
CA ALA A 96 7.85 -9.60 -29.33
C ALA A 96 8.61 -10.78 -29.98
N LYS A 97 9.15 -11.69 -29.16
CA LYS A 97 9.87 -12.89 -29.63
C LYS A 97 8.93 -14.06 -29.92
N VAL A 98 7.68 -13.97 -29.48
CA VAL A 98 6.70 -15.06 -29.56
C VAL A 98 6.00 -15.04 -30.91
N LYS A 99 6.06 -16.18 -31.60
CA LYS A 99 5.28 -16.44 -32.81
C LYS A 99 3.89 -16.98 -32.43
N GLY A 100 2.85 -16.46 -33.07
CA GLY A 100 1.46 -16.85 -32.79
C GLY A 100 0.95 -16.35 -31.44
N ARG A 101 0.12 -17.15 -30.76
CA ARG A 101 -0.53 -16.80 -29.49
C ARG A 101 0.32 -17.09 -28.24
N GLY A 102 1.47 -17.74 -28.37
CA GLY A 102 2.34 -18.13 -27.27
C GLY A 102 1.92 -19.43 -26.56
N ASN A 103 2.68 -19.81 -25.53
CA ASN A 103 2.58 -21.11 -24.86
C ASN A 103 1.71 -21.11 -23.58
N ALA A 104 1.15 -19.98 -23.16
CA ALA A 104 0.48 -19.85 -21.87
C ALA A 104 -1.01 -19.45 -21.96
N THR A 105 -1.62 -19.53 -23.14
CA THR A 105 -3.02 -19.13 -23.33
C THR A 105 -4.01 -19.92 -22.47
N ASN A 106 -3.74 -21.20 -22.22
CA ASN A 106 -4.57 -22.07 -21.38
C ASN A 106 -4.35 -21.88 -19.87
N ASP A 107 -3.27 -21.18 -19.49
CA ASP A 107 -2.91 -20.88 -18.11
C ASP A 107 -3.43 -19.51 -17.68
N VAL A 108 -4.02 -18.76 -18.61
CA VAL A 108 -4.53 -17.40 -18.42
C VAL A 108 -6.05 -17.42 -18.50
N SER A 109 -6.69 -16.74 -17.56
CA SER A 109 -8.14 -16.51 -17.55
C SER A 109 -8.42 -15.02 -17.41
N MET A 110 -9.44 -14.54 -18.09
CA MET A 110 -9.84 -13.14 -18.08
C MET A 110 -11.27 -13.01 -17.60
N THR A 111 -11.48 -12.24 -16.54
CA THR A 111 -12.80 -11.95 -15.99
C THR A 111 -13.08 -10.47 -16.13
N GLY A 112 -14.20 -10.11 -16.77
CA GLY A 112 -14.62 -8.72 -16.88
C GLY A 112 -14.99 -8.14 -15.52
N VAL A 113 -14.54 -6.91 -15.24
CA VAL A 113 -14.96 -6.16 -14.06
C VAL A 113 -16.19 -5.31 -14.44
N PRO A 114 -17.25 -5.27 -13.61
CA PRO A 114 -18.43 -4.44 -13.89
C PRO A 114 -18.07 -2.96 -14.04
N LEU A 115 -18.59 -2.29 -15.08
CA LEU A 115 -18.33 -0.87 -15.36
C LEU A 115 -18.67 0.06 -14.18
N SER A 116 -19.69 -0.31 -13.41
CA SER A 116 -20.11 0.40 -12.20
C SER A 116 -19.02 0.45 -11.11
N GLN A 117 -18.08 -0.50 -11.12
CA GLN A 117 -16.97 -0.55 -10.15
C GLN A 117 -15.70 0.13 -10.67
N THR A 118 -15.67 0.54 -11.93
CA THR A 118 -14.45 0.99 -12.62
C THR A 118 -14.62 2.40 -13.17
N ASN A 119 -15.46 3.24 -12.58
CA ASN A 119 -15.71 4.61 -13.06
C ASN A 119 -16.08 4.66 -14.56
N ASN A 120 -16.83 3.65 -15.04
CA ASN A 120 -17.15 3.46 -16.45
C ASN A 120 -15.92 3.30 -17.36
N VAL A 121 -14.81 2.72 -16.91
CA VAL A 121 -13.74 2.23 -17.81
C VAL A 121 -13.79 0.72 -17.95
N ARG A 122 -13.46 0.20 -19.13
CA ARG A 122 -13.43 -1.26 -19.34
C ARG A 122 -12.19 -1.84 -18.67
N ALA A 123 -12.39 -2.64 -17.64
CA ALA A 123 -11.30 -3.34 -16.95
C ALA A 123 -11.55 -4.85 -16.91
N LEU A 124 -10.45 -5.61 -16.95
CA LEU A 124 -10.46 -7.06 -16.82
C LEU A 124 -9.46 -7.49 -15.77
N LEU A 125 -9.87 -8.44 -14.93
CA LEU A 125 -8.98 -9.18 -14.07
C LEU A 125 -8.35 -10.31 -14.88
N VAL A 126 -7.04 -10.22 -15.10
CA VAL A 126 -6.23 -11.25 -15.74
C VAL A 126 -5.62 -12.13 -14.65
N THR A 127 -6.02 -13.39 -14.62
CA THR A 127 -5.49 -14.40 -13.70
C THR A 127 -4.54 -15.32 -14.46
N MET A 128 -3.28 -15.36 -14.03
CA MET A 128 -2.23 -16.18 -14.65
C MET A 128 -1.83 -17.26 -13.66
N THR A 129 -2.00 -18.53 -14.03
CA THR A 129 -1.79 -19.67 -13.14
C THR A 129 -0.53 -20.41 -13.52
N ASN A 130 0.45 -20.51 -12.60
CA ASN A 130 1.62 -21.34 -12.83
C ASN A 130 1.33 -22.80 -12.49
N ARG A 131 0.99 -23.59 -13.49
CA ARG A 131 0.76 -25.04 -13.33
C ARG A 131 2.04 -25.88 -13.41
N THR A 132 3.21 -25.26 -13.48
CA THR A 132 4.49 -25.96 -13.54
C THR A 132 5.12 -26.11 -12.16
N ASP A 133 6.11 -26.99 -12.05
CA ASP A 133 6.85 -27.25 -10.81
C ASP A 133 7.97 -26.24 -10.52
N LYS A 134 8.13 -25.20 -11.35
CA LYS A 134 9.18 -24.18 -11.24
C LYS A 134 8.59 -22.77 -11.24
N PRO A 135 9.23 -21.79 -10.58
CA PRO A 135 8.80 -20.41 -10.69
C PRO A 135 8.85 -19.97 -12.16
N ALA A 136 7.85 -19.22 -12.59
CA ALA A 136 7.73 -18.77 -13.97
C ALA A 136 7.19 -17.35 -14.05
N SER A 137 7.57 -16.64 -15.09
CA SER A 137 7.05 -15.31 -15.40
C SER A 137 6.08 -15.40 -16.56
N PHE A 138 5.12 -14.48 -16.58
CA PHE A 138 4.05 -14.44 -17.56
C PHE A 138 4.01 -13.08 -18.23
N ALA A 139 3.77 -13.11 -19.54
CA ALA A 139 3.53 -11.96 -20.37
C ALA A 139 2.22 -12.18 -21.13
N VAL A 140 1.27 -11.27 -20.95
CA VAL A 140 -0.07 -11.38 -21.52
C VAL A 140 -0.41 -10.10 -22.27
N GLN A 141 -0.88 -10.27 -23.50
CA GLN A 141 -1.41 -9.21 -24.34
C GLN A 141 -2.92 -9.34 -24.43
N VAL A 142 -3.61 -8.29 -24.02
CA VAL A 142 -5.06 -8.13 -24.16
C VAL A 142 -5.33 -7.08 -25.21
N ASP A 143 -6.05 -7.46 -26.25
CA ASP A 143 -6.51 -6.53 -27.29
C ASP A 143 -7.95 -6.13 -27.01
N PHE A 144 -8.21 -4.84 -26.99
CA PHE A 144 -9.54 -4.25 -26.92
C PHE A 144 -9.99 -3.89 -28.32
N SER A 145 -11.06 -4.53 -28.75
CA SER A 145 -11.67 -4.37 -30.06
C SER A 145 -12.98 -3.62 -29.95
N ASP A 146 -13.25 -2.76 -30.92
CA ASP A 146 -14.55 -2.11 -31.04
C ASP A 146 -15.62 -3.08 -31.58
N SER A 147 -16.89 -2.66 -31.59
CA SER A 147 -18.05 -3.34 -32.17
C SER A 147 -17.83 -3.88 -33.60
N HIS A 148 -16.96 -3.24 -34.39
CA HIS A 148 -16.57 -3.68 -35.72
C HIS A 148 -15.45 -4.74 -35.75
N GLY A 149 -15.00 -5.24 -34.60
CA GLY A 149 -13.90 -6.22 -34.49
C GLY A 149 -12.51 -5.63 -34.72
N LYS A 150 -12.39 -4.31 -34.84
CA LYS A 150 -11.10 -3.62 -35.00
C LYS A 150 -10.45 -3.40 -33.64
N VAL A 151 -9.21 -3.85 -33.48
CA VAL A 151 -8.39 -3.52 -32.29
C VAL A 151 -8.18 -2.00 -32.23
N VAL A 152 -8.63 -1.39 -31.14
CA VAL A 152 -8.49 0.05 -30.86
C VAL A 152 -7.44 0.32 -29.80
N GLU A 153 -7.13 -0.68 -28.97
CA GLU A 153 -6.11 -0.57 -27.93
C GLU A 153 -5.54 -1.95 -27.58
N THR A 154 -4.26 -1.99 -27.26
CA THR A 154 -3.57 -3.18 -26.77
C THR A 154 -2.97 -2.88 -25.41
N VAL A 155 -3.28 -3.71 -24.43
CA VAL A 155 -2.75 -3.62 -23.07
C VAL A 155 -1.91 -4.86 -22.79
N VAL A 156 -0.67 -4.64 -22.39
CA VAL A 156 0.23 -5.72 -21.96
C VAL A 156 0.33 -5.73 -20.44
N VAL A 157 0.08 -6.89 -19.86
CA VAL A 157 0.27 -7.14 -18.43
C VAL A 157 1.34 -8.23 -18.24
N GLY A 158 2.13 -8.08 -17.19
CA GLY A 158 3.16 -9.04 -16.82
C GLY A 158 3.08 -9.39 -15.34
N ALA A 159 3.47 -10.62 -14.99
CA ALA A 159 3.90 -10.93 -13.64
C ALA A 159 5.18 -11.71 -13.67
N GLN A 160 6.05 -11.37 -12.73
CA GLN A 160 7.33 -12.02 -12.57
C GLN A 160 7.28 -13.01 -11.42
N ASN A 161 8.07 -14.08 -11.51
CA ASN A 161 8.35 -15.00 -10.40
C ASN A 161 7.10 -15.59 -9.73
N VAL A 162 6.09 -15.98 -10.54
CA VAL A 162 4.92 -16.69 -10.04
C VAL A 162 5.35 -18.07 -9.58
N LYS A 163 5.20 -18.35 -8.28
CA LYS A 163 5.62 -19.62 -7.67
C LYS A 163 4.84 -20.81 -8.27
N PRO A 164 5.40 -22.03 -8.23
CA PRO A 164 4.71 -23.26 -8.62
C PRO A 164 3.33 -23.38 -7.96
N GLY A 165 2.32 -23.74 -8.73
CA GLY A 165 0.93 -23.90 -8.26
C GLY A 165 0.21 -22.61 -7.89
N GLN A 166 0.86 -21.45 -7.97
CA GLN A 166 0.27 -20.18 -7.58
C GLN A 166 -0.31 -19.40 -8.75
N LYS A 167 -1.21 -18.47 -8.43
CA LYS A 167 -1.80 -17.52 -9.37
C LYS A 167 -1.29 -16.11 -9.14
N ALA A 168 -1.16 -15.34 -10.22
CA ALA A 168 -0.94 -13.91 -10.20
C ALA A 168 -2.13 -13.20 -10.85
N GLU A 169 -2.63 -12.16 -10.19
CA GLU A 169 -3.78 -11.38 -10.64
C GLU A 169 -3.32 -9.97 -11.00
N ARG A 170 -3.70 -9.51 -12.19
CA ARG A 170 -3.36 -8.18 -12.72
C ARG A 170 -4.56 -7.59 -13.45
N TYR A 171 -4.75 -6.28 -13.31
CA TYR A 171 -5.78 -5.56 -14.05
C TYR A 171 -5.26 -5.13 -15.42
N ALA A 172 -6.03 -5.45 -16.46
CA ALA A 172 -5.91 -4.85 -17.78
C ALA A 172 -7.04 -3.84 -17.93
N ILE A 173 -6.69 -2.55 -17.88
CA ILE A 173 -7.64 -1.43 -17.91
C ILE A 173 -7.48 -0.72 -19.24
N SER A 174 -8.59 -0.48 -19.95
CA SER A 174 -8.55 0.32 -21.15
C SER A 174 -8.60 1.82 -20.84
N HIS A 175 -7.81 2.60 -21.57
CA HIS A 175 -7.83 4.06 -21.52
C HIS A 175 -8.81 4.69 -22.53
N LYS A 176 -9.51 3.86 -23.31
CA LYS A 176 -10.56 4.32 -24.23
C LYS A 176 -11.87 4.57 -23.49
N PRO A 177 -12.72 5.46 -24.02
CA PRO A 177 -14.05 5.67 -23.47
C PRO A 177 -14.85 4.35 -23.44
N PRO A 178 -15.78 4.19 -22.48
CA PRO A 178 -16.64 2.99 -22.35
C PRO A 178 -17.53 2.74 -23.55
N GLU A 179 -17.86 3.80 -24.28
CA GLU A 179 -18.66 3.77 -25.48
C GLU A 179 -17.78 4.09 -26.70
N PRO A 180 -17.90 3.34 -27.80
CA PRO A 180 -18.66 2.10 -27.98
C PRO A 180 -18.13 0.90 -27.16
N HIS A 181 -19.00 -0.08 -26.90
CA HIS A 181 -18.69 -1.27 -26.09
C HIS A 181 -17.44 -2.02 -26.58
N LEU A 182 -16.35 -1.90 -25.83
CA LEU A 182 -15.12 -2.62 -26.14
C LEU A 182 -15.23 -4.10 -25.74
N THR A 183 -14.83 -4.98 -26.66
CA THR A 183 -14.63 -6.40 -26.42
C THR A 183 -13.16 -6.65 -26.15
N ALA A 184 -12.84 -7.35 -25.07
CA ALA A 184 -11.45 -7.67 -24.74
C ALA A 184 -11.16 -9.12 -25.10
N GLU A 185 -10.06 -9.34 -25.82
CA GLU A 185 -9.63 -10.65 -26.27
C GLU A 185 -8.18 -10.94 -25.86
N LEU A 186 -7.92 -12.21 -25.53
CA LEU A 186 -6.57 -12.68 -25.26
C LEU A 186 -5.80 -12.87 -26.57
N ALA A 187 -5.00 -11.87 -26.95
CA ALA A 187 -4.23 -11.93 -28.19
C ALA A 187 -3.04 -12.89 -28.07
N LYS A 188 -2.23 -12.71 -27.02
CA LYS A 188 -1.03 -13.52 -26.77
C LYS A 188 -0.84 -13.77 -25.27
N ALA A 189 -0.30 -14.94 -24.94
CA ALA A 189 0.13 -15.27 -23.60
C ALA A 189 1.38 -16.16 -23.65
N GLN A 190 2.43 -15.73 -22.97
CA GLN A 190 3.70 -16.43 -22.90
C GLN A 190 4.13 -16.63 -21.45
N ARG A 191 4.58 -17.84 -21.15
CA ARG A 191 5.31 -18.20 -19.93
C ARG A 191 6.79 -18.37 -20.25
N TYR A 192 7.66 -17.82 -19.41
CA TYR A 192 9.12 -17.88 -19.54
C TYR A 192 9.83 -17.97 -18.20
#